data_AF-A0A432SBD4-F1
#
_entry.id   AF-A0A432SBD4-F1
#
_cell.length_a   1.000
_cell.length_b   1.000
_cell.length_c   1.000
_cell.angle_alpha   90.00
_cell.angle_beta   90.00
_cell.angle_gamma   90.00
#
_symmetry.space_group_name_H-M   'P 1'
#
loop_
_entity.id
_entity.type
_entity.pdbx_description
1 polymer ?
#
loop_
_entity_poly.entity_id
_entity_poly.type
_entity_poly.pdbx_seq_one_letter_code
_entity_poly.pdbx_strand_id
1 'polypeptide(L)' 'MLLGVNIDHIAVLREARKINDPDPLQAIGIAQRAGADQITIHLREDRRHIHDEDVRKIIDNSPLPV' A
#
# COMPACT_ATOMS: atom_id res chain seq x y z
N MET A 1 14.25 -3.63 -17.07
CA MET A 1 12.90 -4.15 -16.74
C MET A 1 12.51 -3.50 -15.43
N LEU A 2 11.28 -2.99 -15.28
CA LEU A 2 10.80 -2.35 -14.06
C LEU A 2 9.88 -3.29 -13.27
N LEU A 3 9.81 -3.13 -11.94
CA LEU A 3 8.97 -3.89 -11.02
C LEU A 3 7.99 -2.97 -10.27
N GLY A 4 6.69 -3.19 -10.49
CA GLY A 4 5.63 -2.66 -9.64
C GLY A 4 5.28 -3.64 -8.51
N VAL A 5 5.23 -3.17 -7.27
CA VAL A 5 4.86 -3.98 -6.11
C VAL A 5 3.46 -3.61 -5.63
N ASN A 6 2.52 -4.55 -5.75
CA ASN A 6 1.18 -4.38 -5.18
C ASN A 6 1.20 -4.62 -3.66
N ILE A 7 0.67 -3.68 -2.88
CA ILE A 7 0.65 -3.72 -1.41
C ILE A 7 -0.75 -3.92 -0.80
N ASP A 8 -1.77 -4.23 -1.62
CA ASP A 8 -3.16 -4.37 -1.15
C ASP A 8 -3.33 -5.42 -0.06
N HIS A 9 -2.59 -6.53 -0.16
CA HIS A 9 -2.69 -7.64 0.78
C HIS A 9 -2.11 -7.34 2.16
N ILE A 10 -1.35 -6.26 2.31
CA ILE A 10 -0.91 -5.77 3.62
C ILE A 10 -2.13 -5.21 4.36
N ALA A 11 -2.97 -4.43 3.68
CA ALA A 11 -4.24 -3.98 4.22
C ALA A 11 -5.21 -5.14 4.50
N VAL A 12 -5.17 -6.24 3.73
CA VAL A 12 -5.97 -7.45 4.06
C VAL A 12 -5.61 -7.99 5.44
N LEU A 13 -4.32 -8.00 5.81
CA LEU A 13 -3.90 -8.45 7.15
C LEU A 13 -4.41 -7.51 8.25
N ARG A 14 -4.36 -6.20 8.00
CA ARG A 14 -4.93 -5.17 8.88
C ARG A 14 -6.43 -5.40 9.11
N GLU A 15 -7.20 -5.56 8.04
CA GLU A 15 -8.66 -5.78 8.10
C GLU A 15 -9.04 -7.08 8.81
N ALA A 16 -8.24 -8.14 8.64
CA ALA A 16 -8.48 -9.42 9.31
C ALA A 16 -8.39 -9.31 10.85
N ARG A 17 -7.64 -8.32 11.36
CA ARG A 17 -7.43 -8.11 12.80
C ARG A 17 -8.17 -6.88 13.34
N LYS A 18 -8.65 -6.00 12.47
CA LYS A 18 -9.33 -4.74 12.84
C LYS A 18 -8.49 -3.88 13.80
N ILE A 19 -7.18 -3.89 13.59
CA ILE A 19 -6.20 -3.05 14.28
C ILE A 19 -5.43 -2.26 13.21
N ASN A 20 -4.80 -1.16 13.58
CA ASN A 20 -4.03 -0.33 12.63
C ASN A 20 -2.64 -0.91 12.29
N ASP A 21 -2.51 -2.24 12.22
CA ASP A 21 -1.25 -2.95 11.97
C ASP A 21 -1.50 -4.23 11.15
N PRO A 22 -0.73 -4.48 10.07
CA PRO A 22 0.29 -3.58 9.49
C PRO A 22 -0.31 -2.37 8.77
N ASP A 23 0.42 -1.25 8.76
CA ASP A 23 0.10 -0.07 7.95
C ASP A 23 0.69 -0.21 6.53
N PRO A 24 -0.13 -0.23 5.45
CA PRO A 24 0.35 -0.28 4.07
C PRO A 24 1.36 0.83 3.72
N LEU A 25 1.25 2.01 4.32
CA LEU A 25 2.17 3.13 4.05
C LEU A 25 3.62 2.76 4.40
N GLN A 26 3.82 2.01 5.49
CA GLN A 26 5.16 1.61 5.93
C GLN A 26 5.82 0.62 4.96
N ALA A 27 5.02 -0.15 4.22
CA ALA A 27 5.51 -1.12 3.27
C ALA A 27 6.22 -0.49 2.07
N ILE A 28 5.88 0.76 1.72
CA ILE A 28 6.51 1.49 0.61
C ILE A 28 8.01 1.59 0.81
N GLY A 29 8.46 1.96 2.01
CA GLY A 29 9.88 2.08 2.32
C GLY A 29 10.61 0.74 2.24
N ILE A 30 9.94 -0.37 2.57
CA ILE A 30 10.51 -1.71 2.44
C ILE A 30 10.63 -2.08 0.95
N ALA A 31 9.55 -1.92 0.17
CA ALA A 31 9.54 -2.21 -1.25
C ALA A 31 10.59 -1.39 -2.01
N GLN A 32 10.69 -0.09 -1.73
CA GLN A 32 11.71 0.80 -2.31
C GLN A 32 13.13 0.29 -2.04
N ARG A 33 13.47 -0.01 -0.78
CA ARG A 33 14.80 -0.51 -0.42
C ARG A 33 15.10 -1.90 -1.02
N ALA A 34 14.05 -2.67 -1.32
CA ALA A 34 14.15 -3.96 -1.98
C ALA A 34 14.22 -3.86 -3.53
N GLY A 35 14.18 -2.65 -4.11
CA GLY A 35 14.34 -2.43 -5.54
C GLY A 35 13.03 -2.32 -6.34
N ALA A 36 11.92 -1.97 -5.69
CA ALA A 36 10.69 -1.63 -6.41
C ALA A 36 10.84 -0.29 -7.17
N ASP A 37 10.33 -0.26 -8.39
CA ASP A 37 10.30 0.94 -9.23
C ASP A 37 8.95 1.69 -9.13
N GLN A 38 7.90 1.00 -8.70
CA GLN A 38 6.54 1.53 -8.53
C GLN A 38 5.82 0.81 -7.40
N ILE A 39 4.91 1.52 -6.72
CA ILE A 39 3.93 0.93 -5.80
C ILE A 39 2.59 0.81 -6.54
N THR A 40 1.88 -0.29 -6.35
CA THR A 40 0.54 -0.47 -6.90
C THR A 40 -0.46 -0.65 -5.76
N ILE A 41 -1.57 0.08 -5.82
CA ILE A 41 -2.71 -0.07 -4.92
C ILE A 41 -4.02 -0.12 -5.69
N HIS A 42 -5.01 -0.83 -5.16
CA HIS A 42 -6.36 -0.89 -5.70
C HIS A 42 -7.38 -0.44 -4.66
N LEU A 43 -7.86 0.80 -4.81
CA LEU A 43 -9.02 1.30 -4.08
C LEU A 43 -10.30 0.66 -4.66
N ARG A 44 -10.78 -0.40 -4.03
CA ARG A 44 -12.02 -1.07 -4.42
C ARG A 44 -13.24 -0.24 -4.03
N GLU A 45 -14.32 -0.30 -4.81
CA GLU A 45 -15.60 0.34 -4.48
C GLU A 45 -16.11 -0.06 -3.08
N ASP A 46 -15.99 -1.34 -2.72
CA ASP A 46 -16.43 -1.89 -1.44
C ASP A 46 -15.45 -1.66 -0.28
N ARG A 47 -14.31 -0.99 -0.51
CA ARG A 47 -13.25 -0.74 0.48
C ARG A 47 -12.83 -1.99 1.27
N ARG A 48 -12.79 -3.15 0.60
CA ARG A 48 -12.47 -4.43 1.24
C ARG A 48 -11.13 -4.48 1.96
N HIS A 49 -10.16 -3.66 1.55
CA HIS A 49 -8.83 -3.61 2.15
C HIS A 49 -8.25 -2.19 2.14
N ILE A 50 -7.87 -1.66 0.98
CA ILE A 50 -7.40 -0.27 0.87
C ILE A 50 -8.59 0.68 1.07
N HIS A 51 -8.41 1.66 1.95
CA HIS A 51 -9.38 2.73 2.24
C HIS A 51 -8.95 4.07 1.64
N ASP A 52 -9.86 5.04 1.56
CA ASP A 52 -9.57 6.36 0.99
C ASP A 52 -8.42 7.08 1.70
N GLU A 53 -8.30 6.91 3.02
CA GLU A 53 -7.22 7.49 3.80
C GLU A 53 -5.86 6.85 3.44
N ASP A 54 -5.83 5.55 3.18
CA ASP A 54 -4.62 4.85 2.71
C ASP A 54 -4.17 5.46 1.39
N VAL A 55 -5.10 5.63 0.44
CA VAL A 55 -4.80 6.24 -0.87
C VAL A 55 -4.23 7.64 -0.69
N ARG A 56 -4.89 8.50 0.08
CA ARG A 56 -4.41 9.87 0.32
C ARG A 56 -3.01 9.87 0.92
N LYS A 57 -2.78 9.08 1.98
CA LYS A 57 -1.47 8.98 2.63
C LYS A 57 -0.40 8.45 1.69
N ILE A 58 -0.71 7.43 0.89
CA ILE A 58 0.24 6.82 -0.05
C ILE A 58 0.60 7.82 -1.16
N ILE A 59 -0.38 8.49 -1.76
CA ILE A 59 -0.11 9.51 -2.79
C ILE A 59 0.69 10.69 -2.24
N ASP A 60 0.37 11.17 -1.03
CA ASP A 60 1.04 12.31 -0.42
C ASP A 60 2.49 12.00 0.01
N ASN A 61 2.82 10.73 0.29
CA ASN A 61 4.08 10.37 0.96
C ASN A 61 4.93 9.34 0.20
N SER A 62 4.45 8.73 -0.88
CA SER A 62 5.23 7.75 -1.63
C SER A 62 6.42 8.41 -2.34
N PRO A 63 7.66 7.96 -2.11
CA PRO A 63 8.82 8.41 -2.86
C PRO A 63 8.93 7.72 -4.24
N LEU A 64 8.12 6.70 -4.49
CA LEU A 64 8.01 6.00 -5.77
C LEU A 64 6.71 6.42 -6.49
N PRO A 65 6.67 6.34 -7.83
CA PRO A 65 5.41 6.39 -8.57
C PRO A 65 4.41 5.40 -7.97
N VAL A 66 3.14 5.83 -7.90
CA VAL A 66 1.99 5.02 -7.49
C VAL A 66 1.09 4.85 -8.70
#